data_AF-A0A8I2DTY9-F1
#
_entry.id   AF-A0A8I2DTY9-F1
#
_cell.length_a   1.000
_cell.length_b   1.000
_cell.length_c   1.000
_cell.angle_alpha   90.00
_cell.angle_beta   90.00
_cell.angle_gamma   90.00
#
_symmetry.space_group_name_H-M   'P 1'
#
loop_
_entity.id
_entity.type
_entity.pdbx_description
1 polymer ?
#
loop_
_entity_poly.entity_id
_entity_poly.type
_entity_poly.pdbx_seq_one_letter_code
_entity_poly.pdbx_strand_id
1 'polypeptide(L)'
;MAKSSKGAGKSLVRANLAIHEPPTGKSTSPGALIKRFPFEFNPAQLSISQRSQWKSTPTAAVRKAAKPQFMGAEPREMTLEIFLDSSMKPGGNTVMKKVESLLICCEVTAKSLAAKQPSPPWVIFEWGSFSTARFNAYVASIETQYTLFGTAGVPIRATCQMALVEIPGPTPRQNPTSGALTAQRVHRVVAGDSLQSLAWSEYGSANAWRVIAEANGIDDPSRLPTGTELILPATEEVPH
;
A
#
# COMPACT_ATOMS: atom_id res chain seq x y z
N MET A 1 -25.54 -33.45 -35.42
CA MET A 1 -24.82 -33.32 -34.13
C MET A 1 -23.39 -32.92 -34.42
N ALA A 2 -23.05 -31.63 -34.31
CA ALA A 2 -21.67 -31.14 -34.44
C ALA A 2 -21.21 -30.67 -33.06
N LYS A 3 -20.17 -31.31 -32.55
CA LYS A 3 -19.62 -31.12 -31.21
C LYS A 3 -19.15 -29.68 -31.02
N SER A 4 -19.69 -29.02 -30.00
CA SER A 4 -19.21 -27.77 -29.44
C SER A 4 -17.76 -27.94 -28.97
N SER A 5 -16.83 -27.24 -29.59
CA SER A 5 -15.52 -26.97 -28.98
C SER A 5 -15.71 -25.87 -27.93
N LYS A 6 -15.91 -26.27 -26.67
CA LYS A 6 -15.75 -25.38 -25.51
C LYS A 6 -14.29 -24.93 -25.44
N GLY A 7 -13.97 -23.83 -26.12
CA GLY A 7 -12.76 -23.05 -25.84
C GLY A 7 -12.96 -22.25 -24.56
N ALA A 8 -12.33 -22.66 -23.47
CA ALA A 8 -12.15 -21.78 -22.32
C ALA A 8 -11.03 -20.77 -22.66
N GLY A 9 -11.41 -19.54 -22.98
CA GLY A 9 -10.48 -18.44 -23.28
C GLY A 9 -10.99 -17.11 -22.72
N LYS A 10 -10.67 -16.87 -21.44
CA LYS A 10 -10.74 -15.64 -20.63
C LYS A 10 -11.20 -14.38 -21.39
N SER A 11 -12.38 -13.86 -21.05
CA SER A 11 -12.81 -12.52 -21.47
C SER A 11 -11.75 -11.47 -21.10
N LEU A 12 -11.39 -10.60 -22.04
CA LEU A 12 -10.42 -9.53 -21.79
C LEU A 12 -10.91 -8.65 -20.64
N VAL A 13 -10.19 -8.65 -19.52
CA VAL A 13 -10.54 -7.83 -18.36
C VAL A 13 -10.14 -6.39 -18.66
N ARG A 14 -11.12 -5.49 -18.64
CA ARG A 14 -10.93 -4.06 -18.93
C ARG A 14 -10.60 -3.30 -17.66
N ALA A 15 -9.70 -2.33 -17.79
CA ALA A 15 -9.46 -1.34 -16.76
C ALA A 15 -10.70 -0.42 -16.60
N ASN A 16 -10.93 0.02 -15.38
CA ASN A 16 -12.00 0.93 -15.03
C ASN A 16 -11.53 1.89 -13.94
N LEU A 17 -12.03 3.12 -13.97
CA LEU A 17 -11.88 4.07 -12.87
C LEU A 17 -13.24 4.20 -12.17
N ALA A 18 -13.33 3.73 -10.93
CA ALA A 18 -14.50 3.94 -10.09
C ALA A 18 -14.36 5.32 -9.41
N ILE A 19 -15.31 6.21 -9.67
CA ILE A 19 -15.35 7.58 -9.15
C ILE A 19 -16.39 7.64 -8.05
N HIS A 20 -15.98 8.04 -6.86
CA HIS A 20 -16.77 8.07 -5.65
C HIS A 20 -16.88 9.50 -5.11
N GLU A 21 -17.97 9.75 -4.39
CA GLU A 21 -18.05 10.91 -3.51
C GLU A 21 -16.92 10.82 -2.47
N PRO A 22 -16.27 11.94 -2.13
CA PRO A 22 -15.36 11.95 -1.00
C PRO A 22 -16.12 11.60 0.29
N PRO A 23 -15.46 10.98 1.28
CA PRO A 23 -16.08 10.75 2.57
C PRO A 23 -16.49 12.06 3.22
N THR A 24 -17.68 12.08 3.80
CA THR A 24 -18.12 13.16 4.68
C THR A 24 -17.76 12.80 6.13
N GLY A 25 -17.16 13.73 6.87
CA GLY A 25 -16.81 13.54 8.28
C GLY A 25 -15.41 12.95 8.47
N LYS A 26 -15.27 11.96 9.36
CA LYS A 26 -13.97 11.34 9.73
C LYS A 26 -13.70 10.01 9.04
N SER A 27 -14.56 9.61 8.08
CA SER A 27 -14.38 8.36 7.35
C SER A 27 -13.17 8.48 6.41
N THR A 28 -12.44 7.38 6.30
CA THR A 28 -11.29 7.18 5.42
C THR A 28 -11.61 6.20 4.29
N SER A 29 -12.88 5.81 4.16
CA SER A 29 -13.38 4.99 3.07
C SER A 29 -14.13 5.85 2.05
N PRO A 30 -14.02 5.56 0.74
CA PRO A 30 -14.75 6.27 -0.29
C PRO A 30 -16.25 6.29 -0.02
N GLY A 31 -16.92 7.39 -0.36
CA GLY A 31 -18.36 7.53 -0.27
C GLY A 31 -19.10 6.78 -1.39
N ALA A 32 -20.32 7.23 -1.66
CA ALA A 32 -21.17 6.64 -2.69
C ALA A 32 -20.51 6.69 -4.08
N LEU A 33 -20.66 5.64 -4.87
CA LEU A 33 -20.19 5.60 -6.25
C LEU A 33 -20.96 6.63 -7.09
N ILE A 34 -20.24 7.58 -7.69
CA ILE A 34 -20.78 8.57 -8.63
C ILE A 34 -20.90 7.94 -10.02
N LYS A 35 -19.79 7.37 -10.51
CA LYS A 35 -19.68 6.86 -11.89
C LYS A 35 -18.57 5.82 -12.01
N ARG A 36 -18.76 4.85 -12.90
CA ARG A 36 -17.66 4.02 -13.42
C ARG A 36 -17.26 4.55 -14.79
N PHE A 37 -15.98 4.80 -14.97
CA PHE A 37 -15.39 5.19 -16.24
C PHE A 37 -14.66 3.98 -16.84
N PRO A 38 -15.32 3.19 -17.71
CA PRO A 38 -14.69 2.04 -18.34
C PRO A 38 -13.71 2.52 -19.41
N PHE A 39 -12.53 1.90 -19.43
CA PHE A 39 -11.52 2.21 -20.41
C PHE A 39 -11.86 1.47 -21.70
N GLU A 40 -11.90 2.18 -22.83
CA GLU A 40 -12.12 1.57 -24.15
C GLU A 40 -10.91 0.72 -24.55
N PHE A 41 -9.73 1.24 -24.23
CA PHE A 41 -8.45 0.60 -24.40
C PHE A 41 -7.76 0.53 -23.05
N ASN A 42 -7.27 -0.65 -22.70
CA ASN A 42 -6.46 -0.79 -21.49
C ASN A 42 -5.18 0.06 -21.65
N PRO A 43 -4.69 0.65 -20.55
CA PRO A 43 -3.43 1.39 -20.62
C PRO A 43 -2.32 0.45 -21.06
N ALA A 44 -1.50 0.88 -22.03
CA ALA A 44 -0.34 0.11 -22.48
C ALA A 44 0.73 -0.01 -21.39
N GLN A 45 0.78 0.98 -20.50
CA GLN A 45 1.68 1.04 -19.36
C GLN A 45 1.06 1.88 -18.23
N LEU A 46 1.48 1.61 -17.00
CA LEU A 46 1.27 2.46 -15.84
C LEU A 46 2.52 2.43 -14.97
N SER A 47 2.80 3.52 -14.27
CA SER A 47 3.90 3.62 -13.32
C SER A 47 3.33 3.84 -11.94
N ILE A 48 3.83 3.10 -10.95
CA ILE A 48 3.50 3.31 -9.53
C ILE A 48 4.80 3.63 -8.80
N SER A 49 4.81 4.73 -8.07
CA SER A 49 5.93 5.13 -7.24
C SER A 49 5.51 5.22 -5.77
N GLN A 50 6.40 4.80 -4.88
CA GLN A 50 6.26 4.99 -3.44
C GLN A 50 7.64 5.36 -2.90
N ARG A 51 7.68 6.35 -2.03
CA ARG A 51 8.94 6.87 -1.50
C ARG A 51 8.93 6.83 0.02
N SER A 52 10.12 6.82 0.60
CA SER A 52 10.33 6.96 2.04
C SER A 52 11.26 8.11 2.31
N GLN A 53 10.93 8.93 3.29
CA GLN A 53 11.79 10.01 3.74
C GLN A 53 12.78 9.52 4.78
N TRP A 54 14.04 9.92 4.62
CA TRP A 54 15.12 9.64 5.55
C TRP A 54 15.88 10.93 5.83
N LYS A 55 16.21 11.19 7.09
CA LYS A 55 17.01 12.34 7.50
C LYS A 55 18.28 11.88 8.17
N SER A 56 19.41 12.39 7.68
CA SER A 56 20.70 12.26 8.35
C SER A 56 21.15 13.67 8.73
N THR A 57 21.50 13.87 10.00
CA THR A 57 22.03 15.14 10.49
C THR A 57 23.54 14.97 10.71
N PRO A 58 24.40 15.47 9.79
CA PRO A 58 25.84 15.32 9.92
C PRO A 58 26.37 16.12 11.12
N THR A 59 27.27 15.53 11.90
CA THR A 59 27.93 16.19 13.03
C THR A 59 29.44 16.03 12.90
N ALA A 60 30.20 17.10 13.12
CA ALA A 60 31.66 17.13 12.96
C ALA A 60 32.42 16.07 13.80
N ALA A 61 31.81 15.57 14.89
CA ALA A 61 32.38 14.55 15.76
C ALA A 61 32.38 13.12 15.15
N VAL A 62 31.72 12.87 14.02
CA VAL A 62 31.59 11.53 13.43
C VAL A 62 32.41 11.42 12.14
N ARG A 63 33.49 10.64 12.17
CA ARG A 63 34.44 10.49 11.05
C ARG A 63 33.87 9.86 9.77
N LYS A 64 32.80 9.07 9.87
CA LYS A 64 32.18 8.38 8.71
C LYS A 64 30.95 9.12 8.20
N ALA A 65 29.79 8.82 8.75
CA ALA A 65 28.51 9.42 8.41
C ALA A 65 27.53 9.29 9.58
N ALA A 66 26.59 10.22 9.70
CA ALA A 66 25.53 10.14 10.70
C ALA A 66 24.50 9.05 10.32
N LYS A 67 24.03 8.29 11.32
CA LYS A 67 23.01 7.25 11.12
C LYS A 67 21.72 7.90 10.58
N PRO A 68 21.17 7.44 9.45
CA PRO A 68 19.94 7.99 8.91
C PRO A 68 18.74 7.58 9.78
N GLN A 69 17.82 8.50 10.00
CA GLN A 69 16.57 8.31 10.72
C GLN A 69 15.42 8.24 9.69
N PHE A 70 14.60 7.19 9.79
CA PHE A 70 13.39 7.06 8.96
C PHE A 70 12.34 8.07 9.41
N MET A 71 11.84 8.89 8.48
CA MET A 71 10.86 9.94 8.76
C MET A 71 9.42 9.56 8.38
N GLY A 72 9.25 8.55 7.54
CA GLY A 72 7.93 8.09 7.11
C GLY A 72 7.89 7.67 5.64
N ALA A 73 6.80 7.00 5.27
CA ALA A 73 6.49 6.71 3.88
C ALA A 73 5.63 7.83 3.30
N GLU A 74 5.91 8.22 2.06
CA GLU A 74 5.07 9.12 1.27
C GLU A 74 3.90 8.33 0.64
N PRO A 75 2.77 9.00 0.35
CA PRO A 75 1.68 8.39 -0.40
C PRO A 75 2.15 7.82 -1.73
N ARG A 76 1.53 6.73 -2.16
CA ARG A 76 1.82 6.15 -3.47
C ARG A 76 1.28 7.06 -4.57
N GLU A 77 2.05 7.23 -5.63
CA GLU A 77 1.62 7.94 -6.83
C GLU A 77 1.48 6.94 -7.97
N MET A 78 0.46 7.10 -8.81
CA MET A 78 0.31 6.32 -10.03
C MET A 78 0.09 7.22 -11.23
N THR A 79 0.87 7.03 -12.29
CA THR A 79 0.66 7.70 -13.57
C THR A 79 0.25 6.68 -14.63
N LEU A 80 -0.77 7.02 -15.40
CA LEU A 80 -1.27 6.16 -16.47
C LEU A 80 -1.82 6.98 -17.63
N GLU A 81 -1.82 6.35 -18.80
CA GLU A 81 -2.30 6.94 -20.05
C GLU A 81 -3.67 6.36 -20.42
N ILE A 82 -4.62 7.25 -20.72
CA ILE A 82 -5.97 6.91 -21.16
C ILE A 82 -6.10 7.35 -22.62
N PHE A 83 -6.22 6.38 -23.51
CA PHE A 83 -6.50 6.62 -24.93
C PHE A 83 -8.00 6.59 -25.19
N LEU A 84 -8.52 7.64 -25.81
CA LEU A 84 -9.92 7.81 -26.18
C LEU A 84 -10.02 7.97 -27.69
N ASP A 85 -10.83 7.13 -28.36
CA ASP A 85 -10.98 7.21 -29.82
C ASP A 85 -12.43 6.94 -30.25
N SER A 86 -12.95 7.83 -31.08
CA SER A 86 -14.25 7.73 -31.73
C SER A 86 -14.16 7.91 -33.24
N SER A 87 -12.97 7.73 -33.83
CA SER A 87 -12.70 7.84 -35.27
C SER A 87 -13.63 7.00 -36.16
N MET A 88 -14.10 5.84 -35.67
CA MET A 88 -15.07 5.00 -36.37
C MET A 88 -16.50 5.57 -36.41
N LYS A 89 -16.81 6.60 -35.61
CA LYS A 89 -18.11 7.27 -35.54
C LYS A 89 -17.91 8.79 -35.42
N PRO A 90 -17.42 9.46 -36.48
CA PRO A 90 -16.87 10.82 -36.41
C PRO A 90 -17.90 11.96 -36.27
N GLY A 91 -19.16 11.67 -35.91
CA GLY A 91 -20.24 12.65 -35.76
C GLY A 91 -20.63 12.98 -34.31
N GLY A 92 -19.90 12.45 -33.31
CA GLY A 92 -20.25 12.57 -31.90
C GLY A 92 -19.32 13.49 -31.10
N ASN A 93 -19.75 13.85 -29.89
CA ASN A 93 -18.95 14.55 -28.89
C ASN A 93 -18.50 13.63 -27.73
N THR A 94 -18.40 12.33 -28.00
CA THR A 94 -18.11 11.31 -26.99
C THR A 94 -16.75 11.51 -26.34
N VAL A 95 -15.70 11.78 -27.12
CA VAL A 95 -14.35 12.02 -26.59
C VAL A 95 -14.34 13.28 -25.73
N MET A 96 -14.92 14.39 -26.20
CA MET A 96 -15.05 15.62 -25.43
C MET A 96 -15.72 15.39 -24.07
N LYS A 97 -16.89 14.72 -24.04
CA LYS A 97 -17.62 14.41 -22.79
C LYS A 97 -16.84 13.50 -21.84
N LYS A 98 -16.03 12.60 -22.39
CA LYS A 98 -15.17 11.70 -21.59
C LYS A 98 -14.02 12.46 -20.97
N VAL A 99 -13.34 13.31 -21.73
CA VAL A 99 -12.27 14.17 -21.20
C VAL A 99 -12.85 15.09 -20.12
N GLU A 100 -13.99 15.73 -20.37
CA GLU A 100 -14.68 16.57 -19.37
C GLU A 100 -15.00 15.79 -18.09
N SER A 101 -15.48 14.54 -18.21
CA SER A 101 -15.71 13.68 -17.04
C SER A 101 -14.43 13.39 -16.25
N LEU A 102 -13.28 13.29 -16.91
CA LEU A 102 -11.99 13.13 -16.24
C LEU A 102 -11.60 14.44 -15.55
N LEU A 103 -11.66 15.58 -16.25
CA LEU A 103 -11.27 16.88 -15.71
C LEU A 103 -12.06 17.26 -14.46
N ILE A 104 -13.36 16.95 -14.41
CA ILE A 104 -14.21 17.16 -13.22
C ILE A 104 -13.67 16.41 -11.99
N CYS A 105 -12.88 15.34 -12.15
CA CYS A 105 -12.26 14.63 -11.02
C CYS A 105 -11.16 15.44 -10.32
N CYS A 106 -10.72 16.56 -10.89
CA CYS A 106 -9.80 17.51 -10.25
C CYS A 106 -10.53 18.68 -9.58
N GLU A 107 -11.87 18.72 -9.64
CA GLU A 107 -12.71 19.77 -9.06
C GLU A 107 -13.43 19.27 -7.80
N VAL A 108 -13.81 20.20 -6.93
CA VAL A 108 -14.54 19.86 -5.70
C VAL A 108 -15.97 19.39 -5.99
N THR A 109 -16.43 18.36 -5.29
CA THR A 109 -17.82 17.91 -5.46
C THR A 109 -18.78 18.85 -4.75
N ALA A 110 -19.98 19.05 -5.32
CA ALA A 110 -21.02 19.87 -4.69
C ALA A 110 -21.40 19.37 -3.28
N LYS A 111 -21.39 18.05 -3.05
CA LYS A 111 -21.67 17.47 -1.73
C LYS A 111 -20.58 17.77 -0.71
N SER A 112 -19.31 17.66 -1.10
CA SER A 112 -18.18 18.01 -0.22
C SER A 112 -18.22 19.48 0.20
N LEU A 113 -18.60 20.36 -0.74
CA LEU A 113 -18.75 21.78 -0.50
C LEU A 113 -19.93 22.07 0.44
N ALA A 114 -21.09 21.44 0.21
CA ALA A 114 -22.25 21.54 1.10
C ALA A 114 -21.95 21.02 2.52
N ALA A 115 -21.09 20.00 2.63
CA ALA A 115 -20.61 19.46 3.91
C ALA A 115 -19.50 20.30 4.57
N LYS A 116 -19.10 21.44 3.97
CA LYS A 116 -18.00 22.30 4.42
C LYS A 116 -16.65 21.58 4.53
N GLN A 117 -16.44 20.57 3.71
CA GLN A 117 -15.22 19.76 3.63
C GLN A 117 -14.84 19.61 2.15
N PRO A 118 -14.37 20.68 1.49
CA PRO A 118 -14.12 20.67 0.05
C PRO A 118 -13.11 19.58 -0.32
N SER A 119 -13.51 18.68 -1.21
CA SER A 119 -12.68 17.57 -1.64
C SER A 119 -13.07 17.14 -3.06
N PRO A 120 -12.09 16.82 -3.92
CA PRO A 120 -12.38 16.21 -5.21
C PRO A 120 -12.98 14.81 -5.05
N PRO A 121 -13.59 14.23 -6.10
CA PRO A 121 -13.97 12.84 -6.11
C PRO A 121 -12.80 11.93 -5.73
N TRP A 122 -13.10 10.91 -4.94
CA TRP A 122 -12.15 9.84 -4.68
C TRP A 122 -12.27 8.81 -5.80
N VAL A 123 -11.15 8.30 -6.26
CA VAL A 123 -11.08 7.35 -7.35
C VAL A 123 -10.39 6.07 -6.93
N ILE A 124 -10.82 4.97 -7.55
CA ILE A 124 -10.19 3.66 -7.40
C ILE A 124 -9.96 3.12 -8.81
N PHE A 125 -8.70 2.86 -9.13
CA PHE A 125 -8.35 2.15 -10.35
C PHE A 125 -8.56 0.65 -10.17
N GLU A 126 -9.30 0.04 -11.09
CA GLU A 126 -9.67 -1.37 -11.05
C GLU A 126 -9.23 -2.02 -12.36
N TRP A 127 -8.36 -3.03 -12.26
CA TRP A 127 -7.98 -3.82 -13.43
C TRP A 127 -7.74 -5.28 -13.06
N GLY A 128 -8.78 -6.10 -13.19
CA GLY A 128 -8.72 -7.52 -12.83
C GLY A 128 -8.25 -7.76 -11.40
N SER A 129 -7.36 -8.72 -11.21
CA SER A 129 -6.78 -9.07 -9.91
C SER A 129 -5.56 -8.21 -9.53
N PHE A 130 -5.34 -7.06 -10.19
CA PHE A 130 -4.18 -6.22 -9.96
C PHE A 130 -4.31 -5.40 -8.65
N SER A 131 -4.18 -6.08 -7.52
CA SER A 131 -4.35 -5.49 -6.18
C SER A 131 -3.36 -4.36 -5.90
N THR A 132 -2.12 -4.45 -6.39
CA THR A 132 -1.11 -3.40 -6.19
C THR A 132 -1.54 -2.05 -6.77
N ALA A 133 -2.24 -2.03 -7.90
CA ALA A 133 -2.73 -0.79 -8.53
C ALA A 133 -4.08 -0.31 -7.96
N ARG A 134 -4.69 -1.08 -7.04
CA ARG A 134 -6.01 -0.80 -6.47
C ARG A 134 -5.85 -0.16 -5.09
N PHE A 135 -5.91 1.16 -5.04
CA PHE A 135 -5.91 1.94 -3.80
C PHE A 135 -6.85 3.14 -3.93
N ASN A 136 -7.28 3.69 -2.80
CA ASN A 136 -8.07 4.91 -2.78
C ASN A 136 -7.17 6.08 -3.14
N ALA A 137 -7.56 6.90 -4.11
CA ALA A 137 -6.76 8.02 -4.57
C ALA A 137 -7.64 9.24 -4.85
N TYR A 138 -7.02 10.40 -5.02
CA TYR A 138 -7.60 11.51 -5.76
C TYR A 138 -6.83 11.72 -7.06
N VAL A 139 -7.45 12.39 -8.03
CA VAL A 139 -6.78 12.78 -9.28
C VAL A 139 -6.02 14.06 -9.03
N ALA A 140 -4.68 13.97 -9.02
CA ALA A 140 -3.81 15.12 -8.78
C ALA A 140 -3.63 15.98 -10.03
N SER A 141 -3.58 15.36 -11.22
CA SER A 141 -3.53 16.09 -12.48
C SER A 141 -4.06 15.25 -13.64
N ILE A 142 -4.59 15.96 -14.65
CA ILE A 142 -4.94 15.42 -15.96
C ILE A 142 -4.34 16.35 -17.01
N GLU A 143 -3.51 15.78 -17.87
CA GLU A 143 -2.99 16.45 -19.07
C GLU A 143 -3.61 15.80 -20.29
N THR A 144 -4.30 16.57 -21.12
CA THR A 144 -5.01 16.02 -22.29
C THR A 144 -4.44 16.58 -23.58
N GLN A 145 -3.99 15.69 -24.46
CA GLN A 145 -3.63 15.99 -25.82
C GLN A 145 -4.74 15.52 -26.77
N TYR A 146 -5.44 16.47 -27.38
CA TYR A 146 -6.41 16.16 -28.43
C TYR A 146 -5.68 15.86 -29.74
N THR A 147 -6.10 14.80 -30.42
CA THR A 147 -5.59 14.41 -31.73
C THR A 147 -6.76 13.99 -32.60
N LEU A 148 -6.73 14.29 -33.90
CA LEU A 148 -7.82 13.99 -34.84
C LEU A 148 -9.16 14.67 -34.50
N PHE A 149 -9.65 15.48 -35.44
CA PHE A 149 -10.86 16.27 -35.29
C PHE A 149 -11.86 15.88 -36.37
N GLY A 150 -13.15 15.88 -36.02
CA GLY A 150 -14.23 15.74 -37.00
C GLY A 150 -14.32 16.99 -37.89
N THR A 151 -15.17 16.92 -38.91
CA THR A 151 -15.40 18.03 -39.87
C THR A 151 -15.92 19.31 -39.20
N ALA A 152 -16.62 19.17 -38.07
CA ALA A 152 -17.11 20.30 -37.27
C ALA A 152 -16.08 20.84 -36.25
N GLY A 153 -14.83 20.37 -36.29
CA GLY A 153 -13.77 20.76 -35.33
C GLY A 153 -13.86 20.11 -33.95
N VAL A 154 -14.85 19.23 -33.72
CA VAL A 154 -15.00 18.48 -32.47
C VAL A 154 -13.91 17.40 -32.39
N PRO A 155 -13.15 17.29 -31.28
CA PRO A 155 -12.14 16.26 -31.15
C PRO A 155 -12.77 14.88 -31.09
N ILE A 156 -12.29 13.98 -31.94
CA ILE A 156 -12.76 12.59 -32.01
C ILE A 156 -11.73 11.60 -31.47
N ARG A 157 -10.54 12.07 -31.06
CA ARG A 157 -9.55 11.29 -30.33
C ARG A 157 -8.76 12.17 -29.35
N ALA A 158 -8.32 11.58 -28.25
CA ALA A 158 -7.52 12.25 -27.25
C ALA A 158 -6.67 11.24 -26.48
N THR A 159 -5.51 11.68 -26.04
CA THR A 159 -4.68 10.97 -25.07
C THR A 159 -4.65 11.77 -23.79
N CYS A 160 -5.04 11.15 -22.67
CA CYS A 160 -5.04 11.80 -21.36
C CYS A 160 -4.00 11.13 -20.47
N GLN A 161 -3.03 11.88 -19.97
CA GLN A 161 -2.15 11.44 -18.92
C GLN A 161 -2.76 11.81 -17.57
N MET A 162 -2.97 10.82 -16.70
CA MET A 162 -3.59 10.99 -15.40
C MET A 162 -2.61 10.63 -14.29
N ALA A 163 -2.46 11.53 -13.32
CA ALA A 163 -1.70 11.28 -12.09
C ALA A 163 -2.67 11.10 -10.91
N LEU A 164 -2.57 9.96 -10.25
CA LEU A 164 -3.31 9.62 -9.04
C LEU A 164 -2.36 9.68 -7.84
N VAL A 165 -2.84 10.23 -6.74
CA VAL A 165 -2.14 10.20 -5.46
C VAL A 165 -2.99 9.45 -4.45
N GLU A 166 -2.38 8.44 -3.83
CA GLU A 166 -3.02 7.62 -2.81
C GLU A 166 -3.46 8.47 -1.62
N ILE A 167 -4.64 8.15 -1.10
CA ILE A 167 -5.13 8.64 0.17
C ILE A 167 -4.93 7.50 1.16
N PRO A 168 -3.96 7.61 2.09
CA PRO A 168 -3.69 6.57 3.05
C PRO A 168 -4.96 6.24 3.85
N GLY A 169 -5.39 4.99 3.77
CA GLY A 169 -6.40 4.47 4.68
C GLY A 169 -5.82 4.27 6.09
N PRO A 170 -6.67 4.07 7.10
CA PRO A 170 -6.23 3.65 8.42
C PRO A 170 -5.42 2.39 8.24
N THR A 171 -4.22 2.37 8.82
CA THR A 171 -3.45 1.15 8.90
C THR A 171 -4.33 0.12 9.60
N PRO A 172 -4.57 -1.06 8.98
CA PRO A 172 -5.14 -2.17 9.72
C PRO A 172 -4.29 -2.31 10.99
N ARG A 173 -4.91 -2.52 12.16
CA ARG A 173 -4.15 -2.81 13.38
C ARG A 173 -3.26 -4.00 13.08
N GLN A 174 -2.02 -3.73 12.68
CA GLN A 174 -0.94 -4.67 12.87
C GLN A 174 -0.90 -4.79 14.37
N ASN A 175 -1.23 -5.97 14.89
CA ASN A 175 -0.86 -6.30 16.24
C ASN A 175 0.64 -5.97 16.30
N PRO A 176 1.07 -4.91 17.01
CA PRO A 176 2.48 -4.60 17.03
C PRO A 176 3.11 -5.85 17.59
N THR A 177 3.94 -6.54 16.80
CA THR A 177 4.74 -7.63 17.35
C THR A 177 5.69 -6.94 18.30
N SER A 178 5.25 -6.81 19.55
CA SER A 178 6.02 -6.46 20.73
C SER A 178 7.13 -5.45 20.46
N GLY A 179 6.74 -4.19 20.25
CA GLY A 179 7.52 -3.04 20.74
C GLY A 179 7.48 -2.96 22.28
N ALA A 180 7.49 -4.11 22.96
CA ALA A 180 7.87 -4.17 24.35
C ALA A 180 9.40 -3.99 24.32
N LEU A 181 9.89 -3.02 25.09
CA LEU A 181 11.31 -2.76 25.30
C LEU A 181 12.07 -3.97 25.89
N THR A 182 11.38 -5.08 26.13
CA THR A 182 11.92 -6.36 26.58
C THR A 182 11.18 -7.49 25.86
N ALA A 183 11.70 -7.92 24.70
CA ALA A 183 11.22 -9.12 24.03
C ALA A 183 11.70 -10.36 24.80
N GLN A 184 10.96 -10.73 25.85
CA GLN A 184 11.18 -11.99 26.55
C GLN A 184 10.73 -13.13 25.64
N ARG A 185 11.60 -14.11 25.40
CA ARG A 185 11.33 -15.26 24.53
C ARG A 185 11.04 -16.48 25.40
N VAL A 186 10.01 -17.25 25.08
CA VAL A 186 9.75 -18.53 25.76
C VAL A 186 10.37 -19.68 24.95
N HIS A 187 11.21 -20.49 25.59
CA HIS A 187 11.81 -21.70 25.01
C HIS A 187 11.30 -22.94 25.72
N ARG A 188 10.83 -23.93 24.96
CA ARG A 188 10.42 -25.23 25.51
C ARG A 188 11.60 -26.17 25.50
N VAL A 189 11.97 -26.65 26.68
CA VAL A 189 13.13 -27.53 26.90
C VAL A 189 12.97 -28.84 26.15
N VAL A 190 13.94 -29.18 25.30
CA VAL A 190 14.02 -30.45 24.58
C VAL A 190 15.12 -31.33 25.20
N ALA A 191 15.06 -32.64 24.97
CA ALA A 191 16.10 -33.56 25.43
C ALA A 191 17.48 -33.14 24.88
N GLY A 192 18.43 -32.89 25.78
CA GLY A 192 19.78 -32.40 25.45
C GLY A 192 19.99 -30.91 25.73
N ASP A 193 18.93 -30.16 26.02
CA ASP A 193 19.06 -28.75 26.43
C ASP A 193 19.60 -28.65 27.86
N SER A 194 20.54 -27.73 28.05
CA SER A 194 21.00 -27.24 29.35
C SER A 194 20.88 -25.72 29.42
N LEU A 195 20.74 -25.14 30.61
CA LEU A 195 20.66 -23.69 30.76
C LEU A 195 21.86 -22.96 30.16
N GLN A 196 23.05 -23.57 30.22
CA GLN A 196 24.29 -23.06 29.63
C GLN A 196 24.24 -23.09 28.10
N SER A 197 23.70 -24.17 27.52
CA SER A 197 23.54 -24.26 26.06
C SER A 197 22.52 -23.25 25.53
N LEU A 198 21.43 -23.03 26.28
CA LEU A 198 20.40 -22.04 25.95
C LEU A 198 20.92 -20.61 26.11
N ALA A 199 21.71 -20.34 27.15
CA ALA A 199 22.37 -19.07 27.34
C ALA A 199 23.40 -18.77 26.25
N TRP A 200 24.16 -19.78 25.82
CA TRP A 200 25.09 -19.65 24.70
C TRP A 200 24.35 -19.37 23.39
N SER A 201 23.24 -20.08 23.11
CA SER A 201 22.47 -19.87 21.88
C SER A 201 21.77 -18.51 21.84
N GLU A 202 21.29 -18.01 22.97
CA GLU A 202 20.47 -16.78 23.02
C GLU A 202 21.31 -15.52 23.28
N TYR A 203 22.33 -15.60 24.14
CA TYR A 203 23.13 -14.45 24.58
C TYR A 203 24.58 -14.49 24.11
N GLY A 204 25.01 -15.57 23.43
CA GLY A 204 26.41 -15.76 23.03
C GLY A 204 27.38 -15.98 24.20
N SER A 205 26.86 -16.12 25.42
CA SER A 205 27.63 -16.33 26.64
C SER A 205 27.01 -17.42 27.49
N ALA A 206 27.73 -18.52 27.68
CA ALA A 206 27.26 -19.66 28.46
C ALA A 206 27.10 -19.27 29.94
N ASN A 207 27.83 -18.27 30.42
CA ASN A 207 27.79 -17.77 31.80
C ASN A 207 26.49 -17.03 32.14
N ALA A 208 25.71 -16.62 31.14
CA ALA A 208 24.41 -15.95 31.33
C ALA A 208 23.29 -16.92 31.78
N TRP A 209 23.59 -18.20 31.99
CA TRP A 209 22.63 -19.21 32.45
C TRP A 209 21.96 -18.85 33.78
N ARG A 210 22.64 -18.07 34.64
CA ARG A 210 22.11 -17.62 35.93
C ARG A 210 20.91 -16.70 35.78
N VAL A 211 20.92 -15.84 34.75
CA VAL A 211 19.82 -14.91 34.46
C VAL A 211 18.57 -15.69 34.04
N ILE A 212 18.74 -16.77 33.27
CA ILE A 212 17.65 -17.68 32.91
C ILE A 212 17.15 -18.43 34.16
N ALA A 213 18.05 -18.92 35.01
CA ALA A 213 17.67 -19.65 36.21
C ALA A 213 16.87 -18.78 37.19
N GLU A 214 17.32 -17.55 37.42
CA GLU A 214 16.66 -16.58 38.30
C GLU A 214 15.29 -16.16 37.76
N ALA A 215 15.18 -15.91 36.45
CA ALA A 215 13.92 -15.55 35.81
C ALA A 215 12.86 -16.67 35.85
N ASN A 216 13.28 -17.94 35.98
CA ASN A 216 12.39 -19.10 36.02
C ASN A 216 12.30 -19.77 37.41
N GLY A 217 12.95 -19.21 38.44
CA GLY A 217 12.97 -19.79 39.79
C GLY A 217 13.59 -21.19 39.86
N ILE A 218 14.65 -21.43 39.07
CA ILE A 218 15.32 -22.73 39.00
C ILE A 218 16.47 -22.76 40.00
N ASP A 219 16.30 -23.52 41.07
CA ASP A 219 17.33 -23.70 42.11
C ASP A 219 18.44 -24.68 41.69
N ASP A 220 18.09 -25.74 40.93
CA ASP A 220 19.04 -26.74 40.44
C ASP A 220 19.22 -26.65 38.91
N PRO A 221 20.28 -25.99 38.43
CA PRO A 221 20.53 -25.81 37.00
C PRO A 221 20.93 -27.10 36.28
N SER A 222 21.26 -28.17 37.01
CA SER A 222 21.62 -29.48 36.44
C SER A 222 20.41 -30.36 36.15
N ARG A 223 19.23 -29.99 36.67
CA ARG A 223 18.01 -30.80 36.61
C ARG A 223 16.90 -30.06 35.87
N LEU A 224 16.98 -30.08 34.55
CA LEU A 224 16.00 -29.44 33.67
C LEU A 224 15.05 -30.49 33.07
N PRO A 225 13.76 -30.55 33.49
CA PRO A 225 12.81 -31.50 32.90
C PRO A 225 12.48 -31.12 31.46
N THR A 226 12.51 -32.09 30.56
CA THR A 226 12.07 -31.91 29.17
C THR A 226 10.59 -31.54 29.12
N GLY A 227 10.23 -30.58 28.27
CA GLY A 227 8.87 -30.07 28.13
C GLY A 227 8.55 -28.86 29.02
N THR A 228 9.46 -28.47 29.92
CA THR A 228 9.37 -27.22 30.69
C THR A 228 9.45 -26.02 29.76
N GLU A 229 8.63 -25.00 30.00
CA GLU A 229 8.74 -23.71 29.31
C GLU A 229 9.58 -22.77 30.14
N LEU A 230 10.66 -22.26 29.55
CA LEU A 230 11.58 -21.32 30.15
C LEU A 230 11.41 -19.95 29.53
N ILE A 231 11.29 -18.94 30.36
CA ILE A 231 11.37 -17.53 29.98
C ILE A 231 12.86 -17.18 29.82
N LEU A 232 13.25 -16.73 28.64
CA LEU A 232 14.56 -16.16 28.34
C LEU A 232 14.43 -14.63 28.40
N PRO A 233 15.01 -13.97 29.42
CA PRO A 233 15.03 -12.52 29.54
C PRO A 233 15.65 -11.82 28.32
N ALA A 234 15.37 -10.53 28.15
CA ALA A 234 15.93 -9.78 27.03
C ALA A 234 17.45 -9.62 27.19
N THR A 235 18.19 -9.55 26.08
CA THR A 235 19.67 -9.41 26.10
C THR A 235 20.14 -8.16 26.85
N GLU A 236 19.32 -7.11 26.91
CA GLU A 236 19.60 -5.87 27.66
C GLU A 236 19.55 -6.07 29.20
N GLU A 237 18.92 -7.13 29.69
CA GLU A 237 18.80 -7.47 31.11
C GLU A 237 19.96 -8.35 31.61
N VAL A 238 20.86 -8.80 30.72
CA VAL A 238 22.01 -9.64 31.06
C VAL A 238 23.24 -8.76 31.38
N PRO A 239 23.78 -8.78 32.61
CA PRO A 239 25.02 -8.07 32.93
C PRO A 239 26.20 -8.63 32.11
N HIS A 240 26.96 -7.74 31.46
CA HIS A 240 28.18 -8.09 30.72
C HIS A 240 29.33 -8.55 31.62
#